data_AF-A0A7X8R1S6-F1
#
_entry.id   AF-A0A7X8R1S6-F1
#
_cell.length_a   1.000
_cell.length_b   1.000
_cell.length_c   1.000
_cell.angle_alpha   90.00
_cell.angle_beta   90.00
_cell.angle_gamma   90.00
#
_symmetry.space_group_name_H-M   'P 1'
#
loop_
_entity.id
_entity.type
_entity.pdbx_description
1 polymer ?
#
loop_
_entity_poly.entity_id
_entity_poly.type
_entity_poly.pdbx_seq_one_letter_code
_entity_poly.pdbx_strand_id
1 'polypeptide(L)'
;TIGKVKVEVMKERILEINPNAEVEAIRCFYLPGTSDDLIRDDYDYIVDAVDTVTAKIDLVVQAQKRGIPIISCMGAGNKLDPTKFQVADIYKTTMDPLSKVMRRELRQRGIKSLKVVYSTEQPIKPKESEENSCVSNCICPKGTQRKCSTRNQVPGSVSFVPSVAGLIIAGEVIKDLIAK
;
A
#
# COMPACT_ATOMS: atom_id res chain seq x y z
N THR A 1 -1.83 16.41 -14.86
CA THR A 1 -2.73 15.74 -13.90
C THR A 1 -2.96 16.52 -12.60
N ILE A 2 -2.24 17.63 -12.35
CA ILE A 2 -2.42 18.46 -11.14
C ILE A 2 -3.87 18.95 -11.03
N GLY A 3 -4.46 18.82 -9.84
CA GLY A 3 -5.85 19.23 -9.55
C GLY A 3 -6.93 18.25 -10.01
N LYS A 4 -6.61 17.24 -10.84
CA LYS A 4 -7.56 16.20 -11.25
C LYS A 4 -7.70 15.11 -10.17
N VAL A 5 -8.86 14.44 -10.16
CA VAL A 5 -9.12 13.29 -9.29
C VAL A 5 -8.28 12.09 -9.74
N LYS A 6 -7.51 11.50 -8.81
CA LYS A 6 -6.55 10.42 -9.12
C LYS A 6 -7.18 9.21 -9.81
N VAL A 7 -8.33 8.73 -9.30
CA VAL A 7 -9.00 7.53 -9.84
C VAL A 7 -9.51 7.75 -11.26
N GLU A 8 -10.03 8.94 -11.57
CA GLU A 8 -10.48 9.29 -12.92
C GLU A 8 -9.32 9.39 -13.91
N VAL A 9 -8.22 10.03 -13.52
CA VAL A 9 -7.01 10.10 -14.35
C VAL A 9 -6.47 8.70 -14.65
N MET A 10 -6.49 7.79 -13.67
CA MET A 10 -6.02 6.43 -13.89
C MET A 10 -6.98 5.65 -14.80
N LYS A 11 -8.30 5.85 -14.66
CA LYS A 11 -9.29 5.27 -15.57
C LYS A 11 -9.10 5.74 -17.01
N GLU A 12 -8.95 7.05 -17.22
CA GLU A 12 -8.61 7.62 -18.55
C GLU A 12 -7.37 6.91 -19.12
N ARG A 13 -6.31 6.78 -18.31
CA ARG A 13 -5.07 6.14 -18.72
C ARG A 13 -5.21 4.66 -19.06
N ILE A 14 -6.02 3.91 -18.32
CA ILE A 14 -6.27 2.49 -18.60
C ILE A 14 -7.02 2.33 -19.93
N LEU A 15 -8.02 3.17 -20.19
CA LEU A 15 -8.81 3.12 -21.42
C LEU A 15 -8.00 3.56 -22.65
N GLU A 16 -7.01 4.44 -22.49
CA GLU A 16 -6.02 4.74 -23.54
C GLU A 16 -5.17 3.50 -23.92
N ILE A 17 -4.89 2.61 -22.95
CA ILE A 17 -4.10 1.40 -23.17
C ILE A 17 -4.97 0.28 -23.74
N ASN A 18 -6.15 0.07 -23.18
CA ASN A 18 -7.12 -0.91 -23.63
C ASN A 18 -8.53 -0.29 -23.61
N PRO A 19 -9.05 0.16 -24.77
CA PRO A 19 -10.38 0.76 -24.86
C PRO A 19 -11.53 -0.17 -24.47
N ASN A 20 -11.29 -1.49 -24.48
CA ASN A 20 -12.29 -2.50 -24.13
C ASN A 20 -12.25 -2.89 -22.64
N ALA A 21 -11.34 -2.30 -21.85
CA ALA A 21 -11.28 -2.58 -20.42
C ALA A 21 -12.49 -1.99 -19.69
N GLU A 22 -13.13 -2.79 -18.85
CA GLU A 22 -14.17 -2.30 -17.94
C GLU A 22 -13.51 -1.76 -16.67
N VAL A 23 -13.61 -0.44 -16.46
CA VAL A 23 -12.94 0.25 -15.35
C VAL A 23 -13.95 1.05 -14.54
N GLU A 24 -14.12 0.64 -13.29
CA GLU A 24 -14.90 1.36 -12.27
C GLU A 24 -13.96 2.25 -11.44
N ALA A 25 -14.20 3.56 -11.43
CA ALA A 25 -13.43 4.52 -10.65
C ALA A 25 -14.27 4.97 -9.45
N ILE A 26 -13.83 4.59 -8.24
CA ILE A 26 -14.55 4.92 -7.01
C ILE A 26 -13.79 6.00 -6.25
N ARG A 27 -14.33 7.22 -6.23
CA ARG A 27 -13.75 8.36 -5.50
C ARG A 27 -14.16 8.32 -4.03
N CYS A 28 -13.53 7.44 -3.26
CA CYS A 28 -13.73 7.34 -1.82
C CYS A 28 -12.41 7.15 -1.08
N PHE A 29 -12.42 7.36 0.24
CA PHE A 29 -11.37 6.88 1.13
C PHE A 29 -11.83 5.58 1.76
N TYR A 30 -11.00 4.54 1.67
CA TYR A 30 -11.27 3.28 2.34
C TYR A 30 -11.04 3.43 3.85
N LEU A 31 -12.07 3.17 4.65
CA LEU A 31 -12.01 3.13 6.11
C LEU A 31 -12.72 1.87 6.63
N PRO A 32 -12.37 1.38 7.84
CA PRO A 32 -13.16 0.32 8.47
C PRO A 32 -14.63 0.71 8.53
N GLY A 33 -15.51 -0.15 8.04
CA GLY A 33 -16.95 0.08 7.95
C GLY A 33 -17.45 0.51 6.56
N THR A 34 -16.58 0.92 5.64
CA THR A 34 -16.95 1.15 4.22
C THR A 34 -16.63 -0.05 3.34
N SER A 35 -16.25 -1.18 3.93
CA SER A 35 -15.79 -2.37 3.20
C SER A 35 -16.88 -2.98 2.33
N ASP A 36 -18.12 -2.98 2.83
CA ASP A 36 -19.24 -3.66 2.17
C ASP A 36 -19.69 -2.90 0.91
N ASP A 37 -19.41 -1.61 0.84
CA ASP A 37 -19.68 -0.76 -0.32
C ASP A 37 -18.59 -0.86 -1.40
N LEU A 38 -17.39 -1.37 -1.06
CA LEU A 38 -16.20 -1.31 -1.92
C LEU A 38 -15.65 -2.68 -2.33
N ILE A 39 -15.80 -3.69 -1.47
CA ILE A 39 -15.34 -5.05 -1.71
C ILE A 39 -16.55 -5.89 -2.08
N ARG A 40 -16.67 -6.18 -3.38
CA ARG A 40 -17.68 -7.08 -3.90
C ARG A 40 -17.20 -8.52 -3.79
N ASP A 41 -18.14 -9.43 -3.56
CA ASP A 41 -17.85 -10.86 -3.40
C ASP A 41 -17.46 -11.54 -4.74
N ASP A 42 -17.67 -10.87 -5.87
CA ASP A 42 -17.32 -11.33 -7.22
C ASP A 42 -15.88 -10.98 -7.64
N TYR A 43 -15.08 -10.35 -6.77
CA TYR A 43 -13.69 -10.06 -7.08
C TYR A 43 -12.81 -11.32 -7.10
N ASP A 44 -12.09 -11.50 -8.21
CA ASP A 44 -11.11 -12.60 -8.34
C ASP A 44 -9.87 -12.41 -7.47
N TYR A 45 -9.53 -11.15 -7.18
CA TYR A 45 -8.31 -10.76 -6.48
C TYR A 45 -8.41 -9.33 -5.91
N ILE A 46 -7.82 -9.10 -4.74
CA ILE A 46 -7.63 -7.76 -4.15
C ILE A 46 -6.14 -7.38 -4.20
N VAL A 47 -5.85 -6.23 -4.81
CA VAL A 47 -4.51 -5.60 -4.79
C VAL A 47 -4.51 -4.43 -3.83
N ASP A 48 -3.82 -4.59 -2.71
CA ASP A 48 -3.78 -3.59 -1.66
C ASP A 48 -2.51 -2.73 -1.72
N ALA A 49 -2.68 -1.50 -2.21
CA ALA A 49 -1.66 -0.45 -2.29
C ALA A 49 -1.99 0.76 -1.38
N VAL A 50 -2.69 0.54 -0.26
CA VAL A 50 -3.09 1.61 0.67
C VAL A 50 -1.97 1.94 1.67
N ASP A 51 -1.78 3.22 1.99
CA ASP A 51 -0.69 3.65 2.88
C ASP A 51 -1.04 3.59 4.38
N THR A 52 -2.32 3.58 4.74
CA THR A 52 -2.75 3.58 6.14
C THR A 52 -2.88 2.18 6.70
N VAL A 53 -2.15 1.91 7.80
CA VAL A 53 -2.14 0.62 8.51
C VAL A 53 -3.56 0.11 8.83
N THR A 54 -4.44 0.98 9.33
CA THR A 54 -5.80 0.59 9.72
C THR A 54 -6.63 0.07 8.54
N ALA A 55 -6.62 0.78 7.41
CA ALA A 55 -7.30 0.34 6.18
C ALA A 55 -6.71 -0.98 5.67
N LYS A 56 -5.38 -1.10 5.72
CA LYS A 56 -4.66 -2.29 5.26
C LYS A 56 -5.05 -3.54 6.04
N ILE A 57 -5.12 -3.42 7.37
CA ILE A 57 -5.55 -4.52 8.24
C ILE A 57 -6.99 -4.91 7.94
N ASP A 58 -7.88 -3.92 7.80
CA ASP A 58 -9.29 -4.18 7.51
C ASP A 58 -9.46 -4.87 6.15
N LEU A 59 -8.80 -4.40 5.09
CA LEU A 59 -8.79 -5.05 3.77
C LEU A 59 -8.43 -6.54 3.86
N VAL A 60 -7.36 -6.86 4.59
CA VAL A 60 -6.92 -8.26 4.77
C VAL A 60 -7.95 -9.09 5.53
N VAL A 61 -8.54 -8.52 6.59
CA VAL A 61 -9.61 -9.20 7.35
C VAL A 61 -10.83 -9.45 6.48
N GLN A 62 -11.24 -8.47 5.68
CA GLN A 62 -12.43 -8.57 4.82
C GLN A 62 -12.21 -9.52 3.65
N ALA A 63 -11.02 -9.50 3.04
CA ALA A 63 -10.62 -10.46 2.01
C ALA A 63 -10.66 -11.89 2.54
N GLN A 64 -10.09 -12.13 3.74
CA GLN A 64 -10.12 -13.46 4.35
C GLN A 64 -11.55 -13.92 4.69
N LYS A 65 -12.40 -13.03 5.20
CA LYS A 65 -13.82 -13.35 5.49
C LYS A 65 -14.59 -13.77 4.24
N ARG A 66 -14.31 -13.14 3.09
CA ARG A 66 -14.97 -13.40 1.81
C ARG A 66 -14.30 -14.51 1.00
N GLY A 67 -13.14 -15.00 1.43
CA GLY A 67 -12.37 -15.98 0.67
C GLY A 67 -11.72 -15.43 -0.60
N ILE A 68 -11.55 -14.11 -0.71
CA ILE A 68 -10.94 -13.45 -1.87
C ILE A 68 -9.42 -13.41 -1.68
N PRO A 69 -8.62 -13.91 -2.64
CA PRO A 69 -7.17 -13.78 -2.60
C PRO A 69 -6.73 -12.31 -2.53
N ILE A 70 -5.74 -12.01 -1.70
CA ILE A 70 -5.21 -10.66 -1.51
C ILE A 70 -3.69 -10.65 -1.50
N ILE A 71 -3.12 -9.63 -2.15
CA ILE A 71 -1.70 -9.28 -2.06
C ILE A 71 -1.56 -7.82 -1.64
N SER A 72 -0.66 -7.58 -0.68
CA SER A 72 -0.45 -6.24 -0.14
C SER A 72 0.95 -5.71 -0.46
N CYS A 73 1.02 -4.48 -0.97
CA CYS A 73 2.28 -3.72 -1.06
C CYS A 73 2.68 -3.23 0.33
N MET A 74 3.92 -3.44 0.73
CA MET A 74 4.47 -2.90 1.98
C MET A 74 5.33 -1.64 1.71
N GLY A 75 6.21 -1.28 2.64
CA GLY A 75 6.91 0.00 2.61
C GLY A 75 7.95 0.12 1.49
N ALA A 76 7.76 1.09 0.60
CA ALA A 76 8.71 1.50 -0.45
C ALA A 76 9.42 2.84 -0.15
N GLY A 77 9.05 3.52 0.94
CA GLY A 77 9.65 4.80 1.33
C GLY A 77 11.08 4.66 1.83
N ASN A 78 11.88 5.71 1.62
CA ASN A 78 13.29 5.81 2.01
C ASN A 78 14.18 4.70 1.43
N LYS A 79 13.89 4.26 0.20
CA LYS A 79 14.59 3.18 -0.50
C LYS A 79 15.01 3.64 -1.87
N LEU A 80 16.13 3.12 -2.37
CA LEU A 80 16.70 3.47 -3.67
C LEU A 80 16.92 2.25 -4.56
N ASP A 81 16.91 1.04 -4.02
CA ASP A 81 17.24 -0.18 -4.74
C ASP A 81 15.96 -0.99 -5.06
N PRO A 82 15.39 -0.85 -6.27
CA PRO A 82 14.20 -1.57 -6.66
C PRO A 82 14.45 -3.08 -6.86
N THR A 83 15.72 -3.52 -6.95
CA THR A 83 16.04 -4.95 -7.15
C THR A 83 15.86 -5.76 -5.87
N LYS A 84 15.73 -5.09 -4.71
CA LYS A 84 15.53 -5.73 -3.40
C LYS A 84 14.09 -6.04 -3.05
N PHE A 85 13.14 -5.77 -3.96
CA PHE A 85 11.76 -6.21 -3.79
C PHE A 85 11.63 -7.71 -3.98
N GLN A 86 10.84 -8.34 -3.13
CA GLN A 86 10.50 -9.75 -3.24
C GLN A 86 9.08 -10.02 -2.76
N VAL A 87 8.50 -11.11 -3.25
CA VAL A 87 7.22 -11.65 -2.76
C VAL A 87 7.52 -12.60 -1.60
N ALA A 88 6.78 -12.48 -0.50
CA ALA A 88 6.86 -13.40 0.62
C ALA A 88 5.54 -13.43 1.40
N ASP A 89 5.44 -14.37 2.36
CA ASP A 89 4.45 -14.26 3.42
C ASP A 89 4.82 -13.12 4.39
N ILE A 90 3.82 -12.38 4.88
CA ILE A 90 4.01 -11.25 5.80
C ILE A 90 4.86 -11.62 7.01
N TYR A 91 4.78 -12.86 7.51
CA TYR A 91 5.53 -13.30 8.69
C TYR A 91 7.01 -13.58 8.42
N LYS A 92 7.43 -13.64 7.16
CA LYS A 92 8.83 -13.82 6.73
C LYS A 92 9.53 -12.50 6.38
N THR A 93 8.81 -11.37 6.40
CA THR A 93 9.35 -10.06 6.02
C THR A 93 10.40 -9.54 7.00
N THR A 94 11.40 -8.84 6.47
CA THR A 94 12.52 -8.22 7.20
C THR A 94 12.69 -6.74 6.79
N MET A 95 13.45 -5.97 7.58
CA MET A 95 13.88 -4.59 7.27
C MET A 95 12.77 -3.54 7.02
N ASP A 96 11.49 -3.92 7.14
CA ASP A 96 10.37 -3.04 6.86
C ASP A 96 9.54 -2.71 8.13
N PRO A 97 9.52 -1.44 8.57
CA PRO A 97 8.72 -0.97 9.70
C PRO A 97 7.22 -1.20 9.54
N LEU A 98 6.66 -1.01 8.33
CA LEU A 98 5.23 -1.22 8.08
C LEU A 98 4.88 -2.70 8.26
N SER A 99 5.68 -3.57 7.65
CA SER A 99 5.53 -5.01 7.77
C SER A 99 5.61 -5.47 9.23
N LYS A 100 6.48 -4.87 10.05
CA LYS A 100 6.57 -5.17 11.49
C LYS A 100 5.26 -4.89 12.24
N VAL A 101 4.61 -3.77 11.95
CA VAL A 101 3.31 -3.42 12.56
C VAL A 101 2.24 -4.38 12.06
N MET A 102 2.17 -4.62 10.74
CA MET A 102 1.22 -5.54 10.12
C MET A 102 1.31 -6.94 10.74
N ARG A 103 2.50 -7.53 10.89
CA ARG A 103 2.68 -8.85 11.52
C ARG A 103 2.06 -8.93 12.92
N ARG A 104 2.25 -7.91 13.75
CA ARG A 104 1.70 -7.89 15.11
C ARG A 104 0.17 -7.86 15.09
N GLU A 105 -0.39 -6.95 14.30
CA GLU A 105 -1.83 -6.71 14.25
C GLU A 105 -2.60 -7.87 13.60
N LEU A 106 -2.03 -8.49 12.56
CA LEU A 106 -2.60 -9.65 11.87
C LEU A 106 -2.60 -10.90 12.76
N ARG A 107 -1.54 -11.14 13.55
CA ARG A 107 -1.50 -12.25 14.52
C ARG A 107 -2.60 -12.15 15.57
N GLN A 108 -2.81 -10.94 16.11
CA GLN A 108 -3.87 -10.70 17.09
C GLN A 108 -5.28 -10.99 16.56
N ARG A 109 -5.45 -10.92 15.23
CA ARG A 109 -6.71 -11.17 14.53
C ARG A 109 -6.82 -12.59 13.97
N GLY A 110 -5.83 -13.45 14.24
CA GLY A 110 -5.85 -14.85 13.77
C GLY A 110 -5.60 -15.03 12.27
N ILE A 111 -5.06 -14.02 11.58
CA ILE A 111 -4.69 -14.11 10.17
C ILE A 111 -3.45 -14.99 10.03
N LYS A 112 -3.55 -16.13 9.33
CA LYS A 112 -2.49 -17.15 9.28
C LYS A 112 -1.40 -16.86 8.26
N SER A 113 -1.73 -16.16 7.20
CA SER A 113 -0.82 -15.78 6.12
C SER A 113 -1.32 -14.53 5.43
N LEU A 114 -0.42 -13.81 4.77
CA LEU A 114 -0.74 -12.73 3.84
C LEU A 114 0.39 -12.64 2.84
N LYS A 115 0.08 -12.77 1.55
CA LYS A 115 1.05 -12.57 0.48
C LYS A 115 1.37 -11.08 0.37
N VAL A 116 2.65 -10.73 0.38
CA VAL A 116 3.09 -9.33 0.30
C VAL A 116 4.26 -9.14 -0.63
N VAL A 117 4.36 -7.95 -1.21
CA VAL A 117 5.59 -7.44 -1.82
C VAL A 117 6.23 -6.46 -0.85
N TYR A 118 7.47 -6.73 -0.46
CA TYR A 118 8.27 -5.88 0.42
C TYR A 118 9.70 -5.82 -0.09
N SER A 119 10.45 -4.79 0.32
CA SER A 119 11.88 -4.70 0.01
C SER A 119 12.73 -5.01 1.23
N THR A 120 13.78 -5.80 1.02
CA THR A 120 14.81 -6.15 2.01
C THR A 120 15.84 -5.04 2.23
N GLU A 121 15.78 -3.95 1.46
CA GLU A 121 16.63 -2.79 1.64
C GLU A 121 16.38 -2.14 3.00
N GLN A 122 17.46 -1.82 3.72
CA GLN A 122 17.37 -1.01 4.92
C GLN A 122 16.93 0.41 4.54
N PRO A 123 15.81 0.93 5.10
CA PRO A 123 15.38 2.28 4.82
C PRO A 123 16.45 3.31 5.23
N ILE A 124 16.78 4.21 4.31
CA ILE A 124 17.71 5.32 4.53
C ILE A 124 17.08 6.28 5.55
N LYS A 125 17.82 6.61 6.60
CA LYS A 125 17.37 7.63 7.54
C LYS A 125 17.53 9.01 6.89
N PRO A 126 16.45 9.80 6.73
CA PRO A 126 16.59 11.16 6.27
C PRO A 126 17.52 11.96 7.19
N LYS A 127 18.32 12.85 6.59
CA LYS A 127 19.19 13.75 7.36
C LYS A 127 18.32 14.74 8.13
N GLU A 128 18.63 14.93 9.40
CA GLU A 128 18.02 15.98 10.21
C GLU A 128 18.56 17.33 9.73
N SER A 129 17.69 18.14 9.12
CA SER A 129 17.94 19.55 8.80
C SER A 129 16.74 20.37 9.27
N GLU A 130 16.95 21.66 9.56
CA GLU A 130 15.88 22.57 10.00
C GLU A 130 14.70 22.58 9.00
N GLU A 131 14.97 22.37 7.70
CA GLU A 131 13.99 22.28 6.61
C GLU A 131 13.14 21.00 6.61
N ASN A 132 13.70 19.88 7.09
CA ASN A 132 13.01 18.58 7.19
C ASN A 132 12.44 18.33 8.60
N SER A 133 12.64 19.27 9.51
CA SER A 133 12.03 19.26 10.83
C SER A 133 10.64 19.90 10.73
N CYS A 134 9.63 19.21 11.25
CA CYS A 134 8.27 19.74 11.39
C CYS A 134 8.16 20.82 12.49
N VAL A 135 9.28 21.41 12.91
CA VAL A 135 9.37 22.50 13.88
C VAL A 135 9.12 23.85 13.19
N SER A 136 9.54 24.03 11.94
CA SER A 136 9.48 25.32 11.24
C SER A 136 8.53 25.36 10.03
N ASN A 137 8.23 24.24 9.35
CA ASN A 137 7.45 24.25 8.09
C ASN A 137 6.52 23.03 7.87
N CYS A 138 5.75 22.55 8.87
CA CYS A 138 4.79 21.46 8.60
C CYS A 138 3.50 21.95 7.92
N ILE A 139 3.10 21.32 6.80
CA ILE A 139 1.79 21.47 6.12
C ILE A 139 0.70 20.62 6.81
N CYS A 140 0.94 20.21 8.06
CA CYS A 140 0.02 19.40 8.86
C CYS A 140 -1.34 20.14 8.98
N PRO A 141 -2.49 19.52 8.63
CA PRO A 141 -3.80 20.14 8.82
C PRO A 141 -4.02 20.57 10.28
N LYS A 142 -4.65 21.73 10.49
CA LYS A 142 -4.96 22.23 11.84
C LYS A 142 -5.84 21.19 12.57
N GLY A 143 -5.40 20.76 13.76
CA GLY A 143 -6.09 19.74 14.57
C GLY A 143 -5.48 18.33 14.51
N THR A 144 -4.37 18.13 13.79
CA THR A 144 -3.68 16.83 13.73
C THR A 144 -3.13 16.43 15.11
N GLN A 145 -3.68 15.38 15.72
CA GLN A 145 -3.30 14.93 17.08
C GLN A 145 -1.87 14.37 17.19
N ARG A 146 -1.26 13.96 16.06
CA ARG A 146 0.10 13.40 16.02
C ARG A 146 1.09 14.45 15.51
N LYS A 147 1.95 14.94 16.41
CA LYS A 147 3.06 15.85 16.07
C LYS A 147 4.29 15.04 15.60
N CYS A 148 4.92 15.45 14.51
CA CYS A 148 6.03 14.73 13.87
C CYS A 148 7.42 15.03 14.48
N SER A 149 7.50 15.67 15.65
CA SER A 149 8.65 16.46 16.13
C SER A 149 9.96 15.71 16.44
N THR A 150 10.05 14.40 16.21
CA THR A 150 11.30 13.63 16.41
C THR A 150 11.19 12.17 15.95
N ARG A 151 9.98 11.59 15.94
CA ARG A 151 9.79 10.14 15.76
C ARG A 151 9.18 9.72 14.42
N ASN A 152 8.66 10.67 13.64
CA ASN A 152 7.88 10.40 12.43
C ASN A 152 8.29 11.37 11.31
N GLN A 153 9.55 11.31 10.88
CA GLN A 153 9.94 11.96 9.63
C GLN A 153 9.09 11.40 8.49
N VAL A 154 8.61 12.29 7.61
CA VAL A 154 7.87 11.87 6.41
C VAL A 154 8.84 11.08 5.53
N PRO A 155 8.54 9.82 5.18
CA PRO A 155 9.41 9.05 4.30
C PRO A 155 9.52 9.73 2.93
N GLY A 156 10.75 9.90 2.45
CA GLY A 156 10.99 10.25 1.05
C GLY A 156 10.58 9.10 0.13
N SER A 157 10.18 9.43 -1.09
CA SER A 157 9.86 8.45 -2.13
C SER A 157 10.49 8.87 -3.44
N VAL A 158 11.03 7.91 -4.19
CA VAL A 158 11.64 8.14 -5.51
C VAL A 158 10.80 7.39 -6.55
N SER A 159 10.44 8.06 -7.64
CA SER A 159 9.40 7.59 -8.58
C SER A 159 9.63 6.18 -9.12
N PHE A 160 10.88 5.77 -9.32
CA PHE A 160 11.23 4.48 -9.94
C PHE A 160 11.18 3.28 -8.97
N VAL A 161 11.12 3.49 -7.66
CA VAL A 161 11.13 2.38 -6.68
C VAL A 161 9.72 1.82 -6.45
N PRO A 162 8.69 2.61 -6.09
CA PRO A 162 7.33 2.10 -5.90
C PRO A 162 6.73 1.49 -7.16
N SER A 163 7.06 1.98 -8.35
CA SER A 163 6.55 1.44 -9.61
C SER A 163 6.97 -0.01 -9.81
N VAL A 164 8.19 -0.39 -9.42
CA VAL A 164 8.67 -1.78 -9.52
C VAL A 164 7.90 -2.70 -8.58
N ALA A 165 7.56 -2.25 -7.37
CA ALA A 165 6.70 -3.02 -6.47
C ALA A 165 5.32 -3.28 -7.12
N GLY A 166 4.73 -2.29 -7.77
CA GLY A 166 3.46 -2.44 -8.50
C GLY A 166 3.55 -3.46 -9.65
N LEU A 167 4.65 -3.44 -10.42
CA LEU A 167 4.88 -4.41 -11.51
C LEU A 167 5.07 -5.84 -10.97
N ILE A 168 5.79 -6.02 -9.87
CA ILE A 168 5.94 -7.33 -9.22
C ILE A 168 4.57 -7.85 -8.74
N ILE A 169 3.76 -6.98 -8.12
CA ILE A 169 2.39 -7.33 -7.70
C ILE A 169 1.56 -7.81 -8.89
N ALA A 170 1.55 -7.05 -9.99
CA ALA A 170 0.78 -7.41 -11.19
C ALA A 170 1.19 -8.80 -11.72
N GLY A 171 2.49 -9.09 -11.80
CA GLY A 171 3.00 -10.39 -12.22
C GLY A 171 2.59 -11.53 -11.27
N GLU A 172 2.56 -11.27 -9.96
CA GLU A 172 2.14 -12.26 -8.97
C GLU A 172 0.64 -12.57 -9.05
N VAL A 173 -0.20 -11.55 -9.23
CA VAL A 173 -1.64 -11.70 -9.43
C VAL A 173 -1.94 -12.55 -10.66
N ILE A 174 -1.27 -12.26 -11.79
CA ILE A 174 -1.46 -13.02 -13.03
C ILE A 174 -1.10 -14.51 -12.84
N LYS A 175 0.03 -14.81 -12.18
CA LYS A 175 0.42 -16.19 -11.89
C LYS A 175 -0.61 -16.91 -11.02
N ASP A 176 -1.13 -16.25 -10.00
CA ASP A 176 -2.15 -16.84 -9.12
C ASP A 176 -3.46 -17.12 -9.86
N LEU A 177 -3.89 -16.20 -10.72
CA LEU A 177 -5.15 -16.35 -11.47
C LEU A 177 -5.06 -17.45 -12.54
N ILE A 178 -3.92 -17.61 -13.20
CA ILE A 178 -3.71 -18.64 -14.24
C ILE A 178 -3.44 -20.03 -13.63
N ALA A 179 -2.91 -20.10 -12.41
CA ALA A 179 -2.64 -21.37 -11.73
C ALA A 179 -3.88 -22.01 -11.07
N LYS A 180 -5.04 -21.32 -11.08
CA LYS A 180 -6.35 -21.89 -10.71
C LYS A 180 -6.86 -22.83 -11.80
#